data_AF-A0A093YUS9-F1
#
_entry.id   AF-A0A093YUS9-F1
#
_cell.length_a   1.000
_cell.length_b   1.000
_cell.length_c   1.000
_cell.angle_alpha   90.00
_cell.angle_beta   90.00
_cell.angle_gamma   90.00
#
_symmetry.space_group_name_H-M   'P 1'
#
loop_
_entity.id
_entity.type
_entity.pdbx_description
1 polymer ?
#
loop_
_entity_poly.entity_id
_entity_poly.type
_entity_poly.pdbx_seq_one_letter_code
_entity_poly.pdbx_strand_id
1 'polypeptide(L)'
;MANAENPVIIVGGGLSGLVAAFELSQRNIHTLIVDQENEANLGGQAFWSLGGLFCVNSSEQRRVGIKDSRELAMQDWFDTAGFNREKDDFWPRQWAEAFVNFATDDLEQYVKALGLKFASVGWAERGGQGAGAAGNSVPRFHLTWGTGPEVVRIFEQPVKAAAQKGLVQFKFRHQVDDIIVNEATGAAVGIRGTVLEPTPAERGVASSRKAVADFELRGAAVLVTSGGIGGNLDAVRKNWPLNRLGPKVPESFVIGVPAYVDGRMIEISQAAGANIVNSDRMWHYTEGLHNWDPIWPDHGIRIIPGPSSLWLDAAGNRLPPFLYPGCDTLATLKHICATGYDYSWFVLNKSIIAKEFALSGSEQNPDVTGKSIWGLLQRIFGSNGTVPIQNFMKHGKDFIIEDNLEDLLVGINRLAEERKGPRLNLDQVKKEIELRDAQTANKYTKDPQVMLINNARNYWPDKLMRVVKPHKLLDPAHGPLIAVQLNIATRKSLGGLETDLESNVMRPNGSRFPNLYAAGEVAGFGGGGVHGYASLEGTFLGGCIFSGRVAGRAIADSIFTQDPKKVAHPL
;
A
#
# COMPACT_ATOMS: atom_id res chain seq x y z
N MET A 1 23.04 -23.76 17.21
CA MET A 1 23.33 -22.79 16.13
C MET A 1 22.40 -23.07 14.97
N ALA A 2 21.92 -22.05 14.26
CA ALA A 2 21.19 -22.27 13.03
C ALA A 2 22.16 -22.71 11.93
N ASN A 3 22.10 -23.99 11.57
CA ASN A 3 22.84 -24.61 10.48
C ASN A 3 21.83 -25.10 9.43
N ALA A 4 22.30 -25.77 8.38
CA ALA A 4 21.41 -26.33 7.37
C ALA A 4 20.33 -27.29 7.94
N GLU A 5 20.59 -27.92 9.09
CA GLU A 5 19.66 -28.84 9.76
C GLU A 5 18.70 -28.14 10.73
N ASN A 6 18.97 -26.87 11.09
CA ASN A 6 18.17 -26.07 12.01
C ASN A 6 18.07 -24.60 11.56
N PRO A 7 17.56 -24.31 10.35
CA PRO A 7 17.55 -22.96 9.79
C PRO A 7 16.53 -22.05 10.49
N VAL A 8 16.60 -20.75 10.21
CA VAL A 8 15.48 -19.84 10.46
C VAL A 8 14.44 -20.04 9.35
N ILE A 9 13.20 -20.37 9.72
CA ILE A 9 12.11 -20.56 8.77
C ILE A 9 11.40 -19.23 8.54
N ILE A 10 11.31 -18.80 7.28
CA ILE A 10 10.60 -17.58 6.86
C ILE A 10 9.37 -18.00 6.05
N VAL A 11 8.19 -17.68 6.55
CA VAL A 11 6.91 -17.95 5.90
C VAL A 11 6.52 -16.74 5.05
N GLY A 12 6.61 -16.89 3.73
CA GLY A 12 6.35 -15.85 2.74
C GLY A 12 7.62 -15.29 2.11
N GLY A 13 7.70 -15.36 0.77
CA GLY A 13 8.76 -14.78 -0.05
C GLY A 13 8.49 -13.33 -0.47
N GLY A 14 7.70 -12.59 0.32
CA GLY A 14 7.44 -11.16 0.11
C GLY A 14 8.63 -10.27 0.48
N LEU A 15 8.48 -8.95 0.30
CA LEU A 15 9.56 -7.99 0.59
C LEU A 15 10.12 -8.12 2.02
N SER A 16 9.28 -8.19 3.05
CA SER A 16 9.75 -8.32 4.43
C SER A 16 10.54 -9.61 4.68
N GLY A 17 10.11 -10.73 4.09
CA GLY A 17 10.82 -12.01 4.17
C GLY A 17 12.18 -11.96 3.47
N LEU A 18 12.25 -11.33 2.29
CA LEU A 18 13.49 -11.12 1.56
C LEU A 18 14.46 -10.20 2.32
N VAL A 19 13.98 -9.13 2.95
CA VAL A 19 14.81 -8.23 3.76
C VAL A 19 15.37 -8.97 4.98
N ALA A 20 14.54 -9.75 5.69
CA ALA A 20 14.98 -10.54 6.82
C ALA A 20 16.02 -11.59 6.41
N ALA A 21 15.78 -12.31 5.30
CA ALA A 21 16.72 -13.26 4.74
C ALA A 21 18.05 -12.61 4.34
N PHE A 22 18.00 -11.39 3.77
CA PHE A 22 19.18 -10.61 3.46
C PHE A 22 20.00 -10.32 4.74
N GLU A 23 19.40 -9.75 5.78
CA GLU A 23 20.10 -9.44 7.04
C GLU A 23 20.68 -10.70 7.72
N LEU A 24 19.93 -11.81 7.72
CA LEU A 24 20.40 -13.09 8.26
C LEU A 24 21.58 -13.65 7.44
N SER A 25 21.54 -13.53 6.11
CA SER A 25 22.62 -14.00 5.23
C SER A 25 23.91 -13.21 5.42
N GLN A 26 23.83 -11.90 5.74
CA GLN A 26 25.02 -11.09 6.06
C GLN A 26 25.75 -11.58 7.31
N ARG A 27 25.05 -12.34 8.16
CA ARG A 27 25.57 -12.93 9.40
C ARG A 27 25.83 -14.43 9.29
N ASN A 28 25.82 -14.99 8.08
CA ASN A 28 26.01 -16.42 7.78
C ASN A 28 25.01 -17.34 8.48
N ILE A 29 23.78 -16.87 8.70
CA ILE A 29 22.71 -17.68 9.29
C ILE A 29 21.91 -18.35 8.17
N HIS A 30 21.73 -19.67 8.29
CA HIS A 30 20.96 -20.44 7.32
C HIS A 30 19.47 -20.12 7.44
N THR A 31 18.81 -19.90 6.29
CA THR A 31 17.39 -19.63 6.22
C THR A 31 16.66 -20.54 5.24
N LEU A 32 15.41 -20.85 5.55
CA LEU A 32 14.49 -21.60 4.70
C LEU A 32 13.25 -20.75 4.45
N ILE A 33 13.08 -20.28 3.22
CA ILE A 33 11.92 -19.49 2.81
C ILE A 33 10.88 -20.45 2.20
N VAL A 34 9.69 -20.50 2.79
CA VAL A 34 8.54 -21.24 2.25
C VAL A 34 7.52 -20.26 1.67
N ASP A 35 6.91 -20.61 0.54
CA ASP A 35 5.84 -19.82 -0.07
C ASP A 35 4.82 -20.74 -0.75
N GLN A 36 3.54 -20.39 -0.67
CA GLN A 36 2.48 -21.13 -1.35
C GLN A 36 2.49 -20.90 -2.88
N GLU A 37 3.02 -19.76 -3.33
CA GLU A 37 3.18 -19.46 -4.74
C GLU A 37 4.46 -20.07 -5.34
N ASN A 38 4.55 -20.02 -6.67
CA ASN A 38 5.76 -20.38 -7.41
C ASN A 38 6.82 -19.27 -7.34
N GLU A 39 8.03 -19.57 -7.84
CA GLU A 39 9.15 -18.62 -7.84
C GLU A 39 8.82 -17.30 -8.57
N ALA A 40 7.98 -17.37 -9.61
CA ALA A 40 7.58 -16.19 -10.39
C ALA A 40 6.87 -15.13 -9.54
N ASN A 41 6.42 -15.45 -8.32
CA ASN A 41 5.75 -14.51 -7.40
C ASN A 41 6.65 -13.95 -6.30
N LEU A 42 7.95 -14.25 -6.31
CA LEU A 42 8.89 -13.73 -5.31
C LEU A 42 8.86 -12.19 -5.24
N GLY A 43 8.85 -11.63 -4.02
CA GLY A 43 8.54 -10.22 -3.75
C GLY A 43 7.07 -9.95 -3.41
N GLY A 44 6.18 -10.90 -3.70
CA GLY A 44 4.75 -10.82 -3.38
C GLY A 44 4.11 -9.55 -3.93
N GLN A 45 3.19 -8.97 -3.16
CA GLN A 45 2.49 -7.75 -3.56
C GLN A 45 3.39 -6.50 -3.66
N ALA A 46 4.58 -6.50 -3.07
CA ALA A 46 5.49 -5.35 -3.15
C ALA A 46 5.99 -5.11 -4.58
N PHE A 47 6.09 -6.17 -5.39
CA PHE A 47 6.45 -6.11 -6.80
C PHE A 47 5.49 -5.22 -7.60
N TRP A 48 4.19 -5.27 -7.28
CA TRP A 48 3.14 -4.51 -7.98
C TRP A 48 3.02 -3.05 -7.53
N SER A 49 3.80 -2.63 -6.54
CA SER A 49 3.74 -1.27 -6.02
C SER A 49 4.32 -0.26 -7.02
N LEU A 50 3.76 0.95 -7.04
CA LEU A 50 4.41 2.11 -7.67
C LEU A 50 5.79 2.44 -7.06
N GLY A 51 6.13 1.88 -5.90
CA GLY A 51 7.49 1.97 -5.35
C GLY A 51 7.75 3.26 -4.57
N GLY A 52 6.73 3.82 -3.92
CA GLY A 52 6.89 4.98 -3.04
C GLY A 52 7.53 4.61 -1.71
N LEU A 53 8.53 5.38 -1.28
CA LEU A 53 9.15 5.30 0.04
C LEU A 53 9.01 6.62 0.81
N PHE A 54 8.64 6.51 2.09
CA PHE A 54 8.56 7.63 3.01
C PHE A 54 9.94 7.92 3.60
N CYS A 55 10.57 9.03 3.18
CA CYS A 55 11.82 9.50 3.77
C CYS A 55 11.61 10.90 4.34
N VAL A 56 12.31 11.22 5.42
CA VAL A 56 12.19 12.49 6.15
C VAL A 56 13.50 13.25 6.03
N ASN A 57 13.42 14.54 5.68
CA ASN A 57 14.57 15.39 5.42
C ASN A 57 15.65 14.70 4.55
N SER A 58 15.25 14.10 3.44
CA SER A 58 16.14 13.40 2.52
C SER A 58 16.99 14.35 1.67
N SER A 59 18.03 13.82 1.04
CA SER A 59 18.82 14.59 0.07
C SER A 59 17.98 15.06 -1.13
N GLU A 60 16.99 14.26 -1.56
CA GLU A 60 16.09 14.62 -2.66
C GLU A 60 15.10 15.73 -2.27
N GLN A 61 14.59 15.72 -1.03
CA GLN A 61 13.75 16.80 -0.50
C GLN A 61 14.51 18.14 -0.47
N ARG A 62 15.72 18.14 0.12
CA ARG A 62 16.56 19.34 0.17
C ARG A 62 16.89 19.87 -1.21
N ARG A 63 17.19 18.97 -2.16
CA ARG A 63 17.52 19.32 -3.55
C ARG A 63 16.41 20.11 -4.24
N VAL A 64 15.14 19.82 -3.93
CA VAL A 64 13.99 20.52 -4.53
C VAL A 64 13.41 21.63 -3.63
N GLY A 65 14.12 21.98 -2.55
CA GLY A 65 13.77 23.09 -1.66
C GLY A 65 12.72 22.76 -0.60
N ILE A 66 12.40 21.49 -0.37
CA ILE A 66 11.52 21.06 0.73
C ILE A 66 12.29 21.16 2.04
N LYS A 67 11.71 21.86 3.01
CA LYS A 67 12.21 21.91 4.39
C LYS A 67 11.37 20.96 5.23
N ASP A 68 12.03 19.96 5.81
CA ASP A 68 11.38 18.91 6.58
C ASP A 68 12.21 18.60 7.84
N SER A 69 11.58 17.98 8.83
CA SER A 69 12.24 17.57 10.07
C SER A 69 11.58 16.33 10.68
N ARG A 70 12.30 15.66 11.59
CA ARG A 70 11.79 14.52 12.35
C ARG A 70 10.55 14.91 13.15
N GLU A 71 10.59 16.06 13.80
CA GLU A 71 9.53 16.55 14.68
C GLU A 71 8.25 16.77 13.88
N LEU A 72 8.35 17.37 12.69
CA LEU A 72 7.21 17.57 11.80
C LEU A 72 6.67 16.23 11.28
N ALA A 73 7.55 15.32 10.88
CA ALA A 73 7.13 13.99 10.41
C ALA A 73 6.48 13.16 11.53
N MET A 74 6.97 13.30 12.77
CA MET A 74 6.40 12.63 13.94
C MET A 74 5.02 13.19 14.25
N GLN A 75 4.85 14.51 14.23
CA GLN A 75 3.55 15.14 14.41
C GLN A 75 2.55 14.65 13.35
N ASP A 76 2.91 14.76 12.06
CA ASP A 76 2.06 14.31 10.95
C ASP A 76 1.68 12.83 11.09
N TRP A 77 2.62 11.97 11.54
CA TRP A 77 2.35 10.55 11.74
C TRP A 77 1.34 10.32 12.85
N PHE A 78 1.52 10.92 14.03
CA PHE A 78 0.66 10.70 15.19
C PHE A 78 -0.72 11.31 15.01
N ASP A 79 -0.81 12.49 14.37
CA ASP A 79 -2.08 13.13 14.01
C ASP A 79 -2.86 12.27 13.01
N THR A 80 -2.17 11.69 12.02
CA THR A 80 -2.78 10.78 11.04
C THR A 80 -3.20 9.46 11.67
N ALA A 81 -2.34 8.86 12.49
CA ALA A 81 -2.57 7.55 13.06
C ALA A 81 -3.78 7.55 14.01
N GLY A 82 -4.02 8.65 14.72
CA GLY A 82 -5.18 8.80 15.60
C GLY A 82 -5.23 7.75 16.70
N PHE A 83 -4.06 7.31 17.20
CA PHE A 83 -3.96 6.29 18.25
C PHE A 83 -4.80 6.69 19.47
N ASN A 84 -5.75 5.83 19.85
CA ASN A 84 -6.71 6.11 20.92
C ASN A 84 -7.10 4.89 21.76
N ARG A 85 -6.48 3.72 21.52
CA ARG A 85 -6.68 2.49 22.30
C ARG A 85 -5.41 2.20 23.08
N GLU A 86 -5.32 2.64 24.34
CA GLU A 86 -4.06 2.58 25.11
C GLU A 86 -3.39 1.20 25.09
N LYS A 87 -4.17 0.13 25.31
CA LYS A 87 -3.65 -1.25 25.28
C LYS A 87 -3.19 -1.65 23.88
N ASP A 88 -4.09 -1.56 22.90
CA ASP A 88 -3.84 -2.08 21.54
C ASP A 88 -2.89 -1.18 20.72
N ASP A 89 -2.64 0.06 21.17
CA ASP A 89 -1.75 1.04 20.53
C ASP A 89 -0.40 1.18 21.25
N PHE A 90 -0.12 0.41 22.30
CA PHE A 90 1.14 0.48 23.05
C PHE A 90 2.36 0.20 22.15
N TRP A 91 2.38 -0.95 21.47
CA TRP A 91 3.44 -1.29 20.52
C TRP A 91 3.37 -0.50 19.22
N PRO A 92 2.18 -0.28 18.60
CA PRO A 92 2.05 0.58 17.44
C PRO A 92 2.69 1.96 17.55
N ARG A 93 2.53 2.66 18.69
CA ARG A 93 3.15 3.98 18.92
C ARG A 93 4.67 3.92 18.92
N GLN A 94 5.24 2.91 19.58
CA GLN A 94 6.70 2.73 19.63
C GLN A 94 7.26 2.37 18.25
N TRP A 95 6.56 1.51 17.51
CA TRP A 95 6.93 1.19 16.13
C TRP A 95 6.85 2.41 15.21
N ALA A 96 5.87 3.29 15.42
CA ALA A 96 5.72 4.52 14.64
C ALA A 96 6.91 5.45 14.87
N GLU A 97 7.27 5.67 16.14
CA GLU A 97 8.44 6.47 16.51
C GLU A 97 9.73 5.87 15.92
N ALA A 98 9.93 4.56 16.09
CA ALA A 98 11.10 3.86 15.56
C ALA A 98 11.17 3.93 14.02
N PHE A 99 10.04 3.83 13.33
CA PHE A 99 9.99 3.95 11.88
C PHE A 99 10.31 5.37 11.41
N VAL A 100 9.72 6.40 12.02
CA VAL A 100 10.02 7.81 11.69
C VAL A 100 11.51 8.09 11.92
N ASN A 101 12.09 7.53 12.99
CA ASN A 101 13.52 7.65 13.24
C ASN A 101 14.35 7.01 12.13
N PHE A 102 14.04 5.77 11.76
CA PHE A 102 14.69 5.08 10.65
C PHE A 102 14.52 5.82 9.32
N ALA A 103 13.33 6.35 9.04
CA ALA A 103 13.03 7.10 7.81
C ALA A 103 13.78 8.43 7.72
N THR A 104 14.19 8.99 8.86
CA THR A 104 14.98 10.22 8.96
C THR A 104 16.47 9.94 8.82
N ASP A 105 16.98 8.92 9.52
CA ASP A 105 18.42 8.73 9.71
C ASP A 105 19.04 7.76 8.72
N ASP A 106 18.35 6.66 8.42
CA ASP A 106 18.98 5.47 7.84
C ASP A 106 18.38 5.06 6.50
N LEU A 107 17.07 5.20 6.31
CA LEU A 107 16.34 4.55 5.22
C LEU A 107 16.92 4.92 3.84
N GLU A 108 17.13 6.22 3.58
CA GLU A 108 17.68 6.70 2.31
C GLU A 108 19.07 6.09 2.05
N GLN A 109 19.96 6.12 3.04
CA GLN A 109 21.31 5.58 2.90
C GLN A 109 21.28 4.06 2.70
N TYR A 110 20.46 3.36 3.50
CA TYR A 110 20.34 1.91 3.48
C TYR A 110 19.91 1.39 2.10
N VAL A 111 18.87 1.98 1.51
CA VAL A 111 18.39 1.54 0.19
C VAL A 111 19.32 1.98 -0.95
N LYS A 112 19.94 3.17 -0.86
CA LYS A 112 20.92 3.64 -1.85
C LYS A 112 22.20 2.78 -1.83
N ALA A 113 22.64 2.30 -0.67
CA ALA A 113 23.78 1.39 -0.55
C ALA A 113 23.54 0.05 -1.27
N LEU A 114 22.28 -0.38 -1.40
CA LEU A 114 21.88 -1.57 -2.17
C LEU A 114 21.59 -1.26 -3.65
N GLY A 115 21.88 -0.04 -4.10
CA GLY A 115 21.77 0.39 -5.50
C GLY A 115 20.42 0.99 -5.89
N LEU A 116 19.49 1.22 -4.96
CA LEU A 116 18.23 1.89 -5.25
C LEU A 116 18.46 3.37 -5.61
N LYS A 117 17.67 3.90 -6.54
CA LYS A 117 17.64 5.33 -6.89
C LYS A 117 16.23 5.88 -6.77
N PHE A 118 16.12 7.16 -6.42
CA PHE A 118 14.86 7.89 -6.44
C PHE A 118 14.70 8.64 -7.77
N ALA A 119 13.48 8.69 -8.27
CA ALA A 119 13.09 9.41 -9.49
C ALA A 119 12.55 10.81 -9.16
N SER A 120 11.75 10.92 -8.10
CA SER A 120 11.15 12.18 -7.65
C SER A 120 10.67 12.09 -6.21
N VAL A 121 10.46 13.23 -5.57
CA VAL A 121 9.71 13.36 -4.32
C VAL A 121 8.45 14.19 -4.58
N GLY A 122 7.33 13.82 -3.97
CA GLY A 122 6.07 14.52 -4.20
C GLY A 122 4.96 14.14 -3.22
N TRP A 123 3.73 14.44 -3.62
CA TRP A 123 2.51 14.13 -2.89
C TRP A 123 1.79 12.94 -3.55
N ALA A 124 1.50 11.91 -2.76
CA ALA A 124 0.50 10.91 -3.11
C ALA A 124 -0.88 11.32 -2.56
N GLU A 125 -0.92 11.80 -1.32
CA GLU A 125 -2.08 12.40 -0.66
C GLU A 125 -1.68 13.71 0.04
N ARG A 126 -2.57 14.72 0.02
CA ARG A 126 -2.33 16.07 0.55
C ARG A 126 -2.95 16.34 1.92
N GLY A 127 -3.59 15.33 2.52
CA GLY A 127 -4.14 15.40 3.86
C GLY A 127 -5.51 16.07 3.97
N GLY A 128 -5.98 16.17 5.21
CA GLY A 128 -7.28 16.66 5.62
C GLY A 128 -7.30 18.12 6.06
N GLN A 129 -8.43 18.60 6.58
CA GLN A 129 -8.60 20.01 6.97
C GLN A 129 -8.09 20.31 8.36
N GLY A 130 -7.15 21.23 8.42
CA GLY A 130 -6.60 21.77 9.67
C GLY A 130 -5.17 21.30 9.89
N ALA A 131 -4.43 22.04 10.72
CA ALA A 131 -3.00 21.79 10.93
C ALA A 131 -2.68 20.50 11.71
N GLY A 132 -3.67 19.90 12.38
CA GLY A 132 -3.54 18.61 13.07
C GLY A 132 -4.44 17.52 12.48
N ALA A 133 -4.85 17.68 11.22
CA ALA A 133 -5.61 16.66 10.50
C ALA A 133 -4.67 15.64 9.84
N ALA A 134 -5.22 14.50 9.43
CA ALA A 134 -4.47 13.43 8.78
C ALA A 134 -3.73 13.92 7.52
N GLY A 135 -2.55 13.38 7.25
CA GLY A 135 -1.75 13.66 6.07
C GLY A 135 -0.38 14.27 6.38
N ASN A 136 0.40 14.47 5.32
CA ASN A 136 1.72 15.09 5.44
C ASN A 136 1.61 16.62 5.39
N SER A 137 2.44 17.32 6.15
CA SER A 137 2.63 18.78 6.04
C SER A 137 3.53 19.18 4.87
N VAL A 138 4.42 18.28 4.42
CA VAL A 138 5.34 18.48 3.27
C VAL A 138 5.46 17.21 2.42
N PRO A 139 5.91 17.30 1.15
CA PRO A 139 6.06 16.10 0.31
C PRO A 139 7.10 15.12 0.87
N ARG A 140 6.69 13.87 1.13
CA ARG A 140 7.55 12.76 1.62
C ARG A 140 7.46 11.47 0.82
N PHE A 141 6.67 11.44 -0.25
CA PHE A 141 6.54 10.27 -1.11
C PHE A 141 7.66 10.24 -2.15
N HIS A 142 8.68 9.40 -1.93
CA HIS A 142 9.82 9.24 -2.83
C HIS A 142 9.55 8.11 -3.81
N LEU A 143 9.29 8.46 -5.07
CA LEU A 143 9.09 7.48 -6.13
C LEU A 143 10.43 6.87 -6.51
N THR A 144 10.51 5.54 -6.51
CA THR A 144 11.74 4.81 -6.87
C THR A 144 11.87 4.63 -8.38
N TRP A 145 13.10 4.74 -8.87
CA TRP A 145 13.41 4.53 -10.28
C TRP A 145 13.43 3.03 -10.59
N GLY A 146 12.38 2.55 -11.25
CA GLY A 146 12.09 1.12 -11.41
C GLY A 146 10.95 0.60 -10.53
N THR A 147 10.31 1.45 -9.70
CA THR A 147 9.10 1.14 -8.90
C THR A 147 9.25 -0.09 -7.98
N GLY A 148 8.14 -0.75 -7.61
CA GLY A 148 8.11 -1.96 -6.77
C GLY A 148 9.07 -3.08 -7.19
N PRO A 149 9.22 -3.43 -8.49
CA PRO A 149 10.19 -4.42 -8.94
C PRO A 149 11.63 -4.07 -8.55
N GLU A 150 12.02 -2.79 -8.61
CA GLU A 150 13.36 -2.38 -8.18
C GLU A 150 13.51 -2.49 -6.65
N VAL A 151 12.50 -2.09 -5.89
CA VAL A 151 12.51 -2.23 -4.42
C VAL A 151 12.64 -3.70 -4.00
N VAL A 152 12.02 -4.63 -4.74
CA VAL A 152 12.20 -6.07 -4.52
C VAL A 152 13.59 -6.51 -4.95
N ARG A 153 14.06 -6.08 -6.14
CA ARG A 153 15.34 -6.50 -6.72
C ARG A 153 16.52 -6.32 -5.79
N ILE A 154 16.61 -5.18 -5.08
CA ILE A 154 17.76 -4.86 -4.23
C ILE A 154 17.94 -5.86 -3.07
N PHE A 155 16.89 -6.59 -2.68
CA PHE A 155 16.95 -7.67 -1.69
C PHE A 155 16.91 -9.06 -2.33
N GLU A 156 16.07 -9.25 -3.36
CA GLU A 156 15.94 -10.52 -4.07
C GLU A 156 17.29 -11.01 -4.63
N GLN A 157 18.04 -10.15 -5.31
CA GLN A 157 19.29 -10.56 -5.98
C GLN A 157 20.36 -11.03 -4.98
N PRO A 158 20.66 -10.28 -3.90
CA PRO A 158 21.56 -10.77 -2.85
C PRO A 158 21.09 -12.07 -2.20
N VAL A 159 19.79 -12.22 -1.94
CA VAL A 159 19.24 -13.44 -1.33
C VAL A 159 19.37 -14.64 -2.28
N LYS A 160 19.11 -14.46 -3.59
CA LYS A 160 19.36 -15.49 -4.61
C LYS A 160 20.84 -15.86 -4.71
N ALA A 161 21.74 -14.87 -4.59
CA ALA A 161 23.18 -15.14 -4.53
C ALA A 161 23.58 -15.91 -3.26
N ALA A 162 22.95 -15.64 -2.11
CA ALA A 162 23.14 -16.42 -0.89
C ALA A 162 22.58 -17.85 -1.02
N ALA A 163 21.51 -18.04 -1.81
CA ALA A 163 20.97 -19.36 -2.10
C ALA A 163 21.93 -20.22 -2.95
N GLN A 164 22.61 -19.61 -3.92
CA GLN A 164 23.68 -20.29 -4.68
C GLN A 164 24.85 -20.75 -3.78
N LYS A 165 25.02 -20.12 -2.61
CA LYS A 165 26.02 -20.50 -1.60
C LYS A 165 25.48 -21.49 -0.55
N GLY A 166 24.23 -21.94 -0.67
CA GLY A 166 23.58 -22.84 0.29
C GLY A 166 23.19 -22.20 1.63
N LEU A 167 23.29 -20.87 1.76
CA LEU A 167 22.88 -20.16 2.98
C LEU A 167 21.37 -19.92 3.02
N VAL A 168 20.73 -19.82 1.86
CA VAL A 168 19.28 -19.64 1.74
C VAL A 168 18.70 -20.78 0.91
N GLN A 169 17.63 -21.40 1.39
CA GLN A 169 16.87 -22.37 0.62
C GLN A 169 15.46 -21.84 0.36
N PHE A 170 14.94 -22.08 -0.85
CA PHE A 170 13.56 -21.78 -1.20
C PHE A 170 12.75 -23.09 -1.32
N LYS A 171 11.53 -23.06 -0.78
CA LYS A 171 10.52 -24.10 -0.88
C LYS A 171 9.20 -23.48 -1.34
N PHE A 172 9.12 -23.28 -2.65
CA PHE A 172 7.89 -22.85 -3.31
C PHE A 172 6.82 -23.93 -3.28
N ARG A 173 5.56 -23.55 -3.45
CA ARG A 173 4.40 -24.45 -3.39
C ARG A 173 4.27 -25.17 -2.04
N HIS A 174 4.77 -24.56 -0.97
CA HIS A 174 4.59 -25.04 0.41
C HIS A 174 3.63 -24.09 1.13
N GLN A 175 2.38 -24.52 1.26
CA GLN A 175 1.35 -23.79 1.97
C GLN A 175 1.37 -24.20 3.45
N VAL A 176 1.67 -23.25 4.33
CA VAL A 176 1.78 -23.49 5.79
C VAL A 176 0.39 -23.55 6.41
N ASP A 177 0.03 -24.68 7.00
CA ASP A 177 -1.27 -24.94 7.65
C ASP A 177 -1.22 -24.79 9.18
N ASP A 178 -0.04 -24.93 9.80
CA ASP A 178 0.10 -24.87 11.25
C ASP A 178 1.52 -24.48 11.69
N ILE A 179 1.62 -23.84 12.86
CA ILE A 179 2.89 -23.51 13.52
C ILE A 179 3.10 -24.52 14.65
N ILE A 180 4.23 -25.21 14.62
CA ILE A 180 4.52 -26.24 15.60
C ILE A 180 5.11 -25.60 16.84
N VAL A 181 4.41 -25.75 17.97
CA VAL A 181 4.81 -25.23 19.27
C VAL A 181 5.31 -26.37 20.14
N ASN A 182 6.44 -26.19 20.80
CA ASN A 182 6.91 -27.10 21.83
C ASN A 182 6.10 -26.86 23.11
N GLU A 183 5.33 -27.85 23.58
CA GLU A 183 4.45 -27.70 24.75
C GLU A 183 5.21 -27.40 26.05
N ALA A 184 6.43 -27.91 26.21
CA ALA A 184 7.22 -27.73 27.43
C ALA A 184 7.82 -26.32 27.53
N THR A 185 8.22 -25.72 26.40
CA THR A 185 8.87 -24.39 26.38
C THR A 185 7.94 -23.28 25.90
N GLY A 186 6.82 -23.62 25.28
CA GLY A 186 5.92 -22.68 24.60
C GLY A 186 6.52 -22.03 23.35
N ALA A 187 7.66 -22.52 22.85
CA ALA A 187 8.39 -21.92 21.73
C ALA A 187 7.90 -22.44 20.37
N ALA A 188 7.88 -21.58 19.36
CA ALA A 188 7.73 -22.01 17.97
C ALA A 188 9.01 -22.74 17.53
N VAL A 189 8.86 -23.97 17.05
CA VAL A 189 9.97 -24.87 16.69
C VAL A 189 9.87 -25.39 15.26
N GLY A 190 8.88 -24.94 14.50
CA GLY A 190 8.67 -25.37 13.13
C GLY A 190 7.32 -24.99 12.57
N ILE A 191 7.06 -25.50 11.38
CA ILE A 191 5.82 -25.36 10.63
C ILE A 191 5.45 -26.70 10.00
N ARG A 192 4.17 -26.91 9.74
CA ARG A 192 3.69 -28.01 8.91
C ARG A 192 2.60 -27.53 7.96
N GLY A 193 2.38 -28.29 6.90
CA GLY A 193 1.27 -28.01 5.99
C GLY A 193 1.36 -28.81 4.71
N THR A 194 0.85 -28.22 3.65
CA THR A 194 0.56 -28.90 2.40
C THR A 194 1.50 -28.45 1.29
N VAL A 195 2.08 -29.41 0.56
CA VAL A 195 2.74 -29.18 -0.72
C VAL A 195 1.68 -29.12 -1.81
N LEU A 196 1.64 -28.02 -2.53
CA LEU A 196 0.75 -27.79 -3.67
C LEU A 196 1.38 -28.30 -4.95
N GLU A 197 0.56 -28.68 -5.94
CA GLU A 197 1.09 -29.10 -7.23
C GLU A 197 1.95 -27.97 -7.88
N PRO A 198 3.03 -28.32 -8.59
CA PRO A 198 3.81 -27.36 -9.36
C PRO A 198 2.94 -26.62 -10.38
N THR A 199 3.28 -25.37 -10.66
CA THR A 199 2.51 -24.54 -11.60
C THR A 199 3.42 -23.65 -12.44
N PRO A 200 3.20 -23.58 -13.77
CA PRO A 200 3.88 -22.64 -14.65
C PRO A 200 3.18 -21.27 -14.70
N ALA A 201 2.18 -21.02 -13.85
CA ALA A 201 1.41 -19.78 -13.86
C ALA A 201 2.32 -18.54 -13.78
N GLU A 202 1.99 -17.52 -14.56
CA GLU A 202 2.68 -16.24 -14.54
C GLU A 202 2.45 -15.52 -13.21
N ARG A 203 3.28 -14.51 -12.93
CA ARG A 203 3.21 -13.71 -11.71
C ARG A 203 1.82 -13.07 -11.56
N GLY A 204 1.24 -13.14 -10.37
CA GLY A 204 -0.04 -12.53 -10.04
C GLY A 204 -1.27 -13.33 -10.49
N VAL A 205 -1.12 -14.24 -11.46
CA VAL A 205 -2.21 -15.13 -11.91
C VAL A 205 -2.54 -16.12 -10.79
N ALA A 206 -3.84 -16.33 -10.55
CA ALA A 206 -4.30 -17.28 -9.54
C ALA A 206 -3.77 -18.70 -9.87
N SER A 207 -3.05 -19.28 -8.91
CA SER A 207 -2.47 -20.62 -9.05
C SER A 207 -3.31 -21.69 -8.35
N SER A 208 -3.17 -22.95 -8.78
CA SER A 208 -3.90 -24.09 -8.21
C SER A 208 -3.62 -24.26 -6.70
N ARG A 209 -4.64 -24.70 -5.95
CA ARG A 209 -4.56 -25.08 -4.53
C ARG A 209 -4.66 -26.60 -4.31
N LYS A 210 -4.46 -27.39 -5.36
CA LYS A 210 -4.49 -28.85 -5.27
C LYS A 210 -3.29 -29.39 -4.48
N ALA A 211 -3.59 -30.10 -3.39
CA ALA A 211 -2.61 -30.78 -2.55
C ALA A 211 -1.98 -32.00 -3.26
N VAL A 212 -0.68 -32.21 -3.06
CA VAL A 212 0.05 -33.38 -3.59
C VAL A 212 0.87 -34.13 -2.55
N ALA A 213 1.22 -33.49 -1.43
CA ALA A 213 1.89 -34.11 -0.28
C ALA A 213 1.73 -33.23 0.96
N ASP A 214 2.11 -33.76 2.12
CA ASP A 214 2.26 -33.00 3.36
C ASP A 214 3.74 -32.73 3.62
N PHE A 215 4.03 -31.71 4.44
CA PHE A 215 5.37 -31.43 4.93
C PHE A 215 5.38 -31.05 6.41
N GLU A 216 6.50 -31.33 7.06
CA GLU A 216 6.87 -30.80 8.36
C GLU A 216 8.31 -30.29 8.30
N LEU A 217 8.56 -29.09 8.80
CA LEU A 217 9.87 -28.44 8.82
C LEU A 217 10.16 -27.89 10.21
N ARG A 218 11.31 -28.23 10.77
CA ARG A 218 11.81 -27.73 12.06
C ARG A 218 12.90 -26.69 11.85
N GLY A 219 13.00 -25.74 12.76
CA GLY A 219 13.97 -24.66 12.66
C GLY A 219 14.20 -23.91 13.97
N ALA A 220 15.22 -23.07 13.98
CA ALA A 220 15.65 -22.32 15.17
C ALA A 220 14.63 -21.24 15.57
N ALA A 221 13.95 -20.67 14.58
CA ALA A 221 12.88 -19.69 14.75
C ALA A 221 11.93 -19.72 13.55
N VAL A 222 10.71 -19.21 13.74
CA VAL A 222 9.71 -19.01 12.69
C VAL A 222 9.43 -17.52 12.56
N LEU A 223 9.59 -16.98 11.36
CA LEU A 223 9.27 -15.60 11.00
C LEU A 223 8.11 -15.58 9.98
N VAL A 224 6.99 -14.97 10.35
CA VAL A 224 5.81 -14.84 9.48
C VAL A 224 5.85 -13.52 8.72
N THR A 225 5.80 -13.57 7.38
CA THR A 225 5.85 -12.40 6.47
C THR A 225 4.86 -12.55 5.29
N SER A 226 3.71 -13.16 5.56
CA SER A 226 2.73 -13.62 4.56
C SER A 226 1.85 -12.54 3.93
N GLY A 227 1.98 -11.28 4.31
CA GLY A 227 1.08 -10.20 3.86
C GLY A 227 -0.23 -10.12 4.66
N GLY A 228 -1.16 -9.30 4.16
CA GLY A 228 -2.45 -9.01 4.81
C GLY A 228 -3.64 -9.70 4.14
N ILE A 229 -4.84 -9.16 4.37
CA ILE A 229 -6.12 -9.76 3.97
C ILE A 229 -6.70 -9.21 2.66
N GLY A 230 -6.02 -8.29 1.97
CA GLY A 230 -6.62 -7.47 0.91
C GLY A 230 -7.21 -8.25 -0.28
N GLY A 231 -6.77 -9.49 -0.52
CA GLY A 231 -7.26 -10.36 -1.58
C GLY A 231 -8.39 -11.29 -1.14
N ASN A 232 -8.73 -11.28 0.15
CA ASN A 232 -9.76 -12.12 0.75
C ASN A 232 -10.95 -11.26 1.16
N LEU A 233 -11.94 -11.17 0.26
CA LEU A 233 -13.13 -10.35 0.49
C LEU A 233 -13.95 -10.81 1.70
N ASP A 234 -13.96 -12.09 2.03
CA ASP A 234 -14.68 -12.60 3.19
C ASP A 234 -14.02 -12.14 4.49
N ALA A 235 -12.69 -12.16 4.55
CA ALA A 235 -11.94 -11.60 5.67
C ALA A 235 -12.12 -10.07 5.77
N VAL A 236 -12.12 -9.35 4.64
CA VAL A 236 -12.39 -7.89 4.62
C VAL A 236 -13.80 -7.60 5.16
N ARG A 237 -14.82 -8.32 4.69
CA ARG A 237 -16.21 -8.17 5.16
C ARG A 237 -16.36 -8.50 6.65
N LYS A 238 -15.75 -9.59 7.10
CA LYS A 238 -15.75 -10.03 8.51
C LYS A 238 -15.18 -8.96 9.44
N ASN A 239 -14.17 -8.21 9.00
CA ASN A 239 -13.50 -7.19 9.79
C ASN A 239 -13.99 -5.75 9.51
N TRP A 240 -15.03 -5.57 8.70
CA TRP A 240 -15.49 -4.24 8.29
C TRP A 240 -16.08 -3.44 9.46
N PRO A 241 -15.53 -2.26 9.80
CA PRO A 241 -15.95 -1.50 10.98
C PRO A 241 -17.21 -0.66 10.69
N LEU A 242 -18.39 -1.28 10.79
CA LEU A 242 -19.69 -0.64 10.52
C LEU A 242 -19.92 0.64 11.34
N ASN A 243 -19.54 0.63 12.62
CA ASN A 243 -19.68 1.80 13.50
C ASN A 243 -18.82 3.01 13.07
N ARG A 244 -17.75 2.79 12.29
CA ARG A 244 -16.79 3.83 11.89
C ARG A 244 -16.93 4.26 10.44
N LEU A 245 -17.14 3.30 9.53
CA LEU A 245 -17.15 3.56 8.09
C LEU A 245 -18.55 3.74 7.52
N GLY A 246 -19.60 3.13 8.08
CA GLY A 246 -20.95 3.31 7.56
C GLY A 246 -21.90 2.15 7.90
N PRO A 247 -23.20 2.32 7.64
CA PRO A 247 -24.25 1.44 8.16
C PRO A 247 -24.24 0.03 7.56
N LYS A 248 -23.52 -0.20 6.45
CA LYS A 248 -23.37 -1.49 5.79
C LYS A 248 -21.98 -1.68 5.22
N VAL A 249 -21.62 -2.94 4.98
CA VAL A 249 -20.43 -3.30 4.22
C VAL A 249 -20.70 -3.00 2.73
N PRO A 250 -19.74 -2.44 1.98
CA PRO A 250 -19.87 -2.29 0.53
C PRO A 250 -20.26 -3.60 -0.16
N GLU A 251 -21.13 -3.50 -1.16
CA GLU A 251 -21.63 -4.66 -1.91
C GLU A 251 -20.62 -5.10 -2.98
N SER A 252 -19.91 -4.13 -3.56
CA SER A 252 -18.88 -4.38 -4.56
C SER A 252 -17.54 -3.72 -4.20
N PHE A 253 -16.48 -4.44 -4.54
CA PHE A 253 -15.10 -4.03 -4.43
C PHE A 253 -14.38 -4.31 -5.75
N VAL A 254 -13.33 -3.56 -6.02
CA VAL A 254 -12.25 -4.00 -6.90
C VAL A 254 -11.04 -4.43 -6.07
N ILE A 255 -10.28 -5.41 -6.51
CA ILE A 255 -9.23 -6.06 -5.70
C ILE A 255 -7.86 -5.57 -6.13
N GLY A 256 -7.21 -4.74 -5.31
CA GLY A 256 -5.93 -4.14 -5.66
C GLY A 256 -4.72 -5.06 -5.48
N VAL A 257 -4.86 -6.21 -4.81
CA VAL A 257 -3.78 -7.15 -4.50
C VAL A 257 -3.97 -8.51 -5.19
N PRO A 258 -2.90 -9.27 -5.45
CA PRO A 258 -3.03 -10.64 -5.94
C PRO A 258 -3.82 -11.57 -5.02
N ALA A 259 -4.43 -12.60 -5.59
CA ALA A 259 -5.29 -13.56 -4.88
C ALA A 259 -4.62 -14.29 -3.71
N TYR A 260 -3.28 -14.42 -3.73
CA TYR A 260 -2.51 -15.06 -2.65
C TYR A 260 -2.29 -14.16 -1.43
N VAL A 261 -2.74 -12.90 -1.46
CA VAL A 261 -2.75 -12.00 -0.29
C VAL A 261 -4.03 -12.26 0.52
N ASP A 262 -4.11 -13.46 1.08
CA ASP A 262 -5.33 -14.03 1.66
C ASP A 262 -5.45 -13.89 3.19
N GLY A 263 -4.34 -13.52 3.85
CA GLY A 263 -4.24 -13.32 5.29
C GLY A 263 -4.26 -14.58 6.15
N ARG A 264 -4.16 -15.80 5.57
CA ARG A 264 -4.35 -17.06 6.32
C ARG A 264 -3.47 -17.20 7.56
N MET A 265 -2.23 -16.71 7.48
CA MET A 265 -1.27 -16.86 8.57
C MET A 265 -1.64 -16.04 9.81
N ILE A 266 -2.54 -15.05 9.70
CA ILE A 266 -3.04 -14.29 10.85
C ILE A 266 -3.81 -15.25 11.77
N GLU A 267 -4.79 -15.97 11.23
CA GLU A 267 -5.61 -16.91 12.00
C GLU A 267 -4.79 -18.13 12.46
N ILE A 268 -3.88 -18.64 11.62
CA ILE A 268 -2.97 -19.75 12.00
C ILE A 268 -2.07 -19.35 13.18
N SER A 269 -1.48 -18.15 13.14
CA SER A 269 -0.63 -17.68 14.24
C SER A 269 -1.44 -17.44 15.51
N GLN A 270 -2.67 -16.93 15.41
CA GLN A 270 -3.56 -16.79 16.55
C GLN A 270 -3.92 -18.14 17.16
N ALA A 271 -4.21 -19.15 16.34
CA ALA A 271 -4.48 -20.51 16.80
C ALA A 271 -3.29 -21.12 17.56
N ALA A 272 -2.06 -20.78 17.16
CA ALA A 272 -0.83 -21.16 17.89
C ALA A 272 -0.62 -20.36 19.20
N GLY A 273 -1.42 -19.33 19.45
CA GLY A 273 -1.41 -18.52 20.67
C GLY A 273 -0.78 -17.13 20.54
N ALA A 274 -0.67 -16.59 19.33
CA ALA A 274 -0.29 -15.19 19.09
C ALA A 274 -1.43 -14.23 19.43
N ASN A 275 -1.08 -13.00 19.83
CA ASN A 275 -2.03 -11.91 19.97
C ASN A 275 -2.27 -11.19 18.64
N ILE A 276 -3.52 -10.85 18.37
CA ILE A 276 -3.91 -10.00 17.24
C ILE A 276 -4.57 -8.75 17.81
N VAL A 277 -4.19 -7.59 17.27
CA VAL A 277 -4.78 -6.30 17.63
C VAL A 277 -5.25 -5.56 16.38
N ASN A 278 -6.23 -4.67 16.56
CA ASN A 278 -6.65 -3.69 15.54
C ASN A 278 -7.15 -4.27 14.21
N SER A 279 -7.72 -5.49 14.19
CA SER A 279 -8.21 -6.14 12.96
C SER A 279 -9.22 -5.32 12.16
N ASP A 280 -9.94 -4.40 12.83
CA ASP A 280 -10.91 -3.48 12.24
C ASP A 280 -10.28 -2.27 11.51
N ARG A 281 -8.95 -2.14 11.56
CA ARG A 281 -8.19 -1.09 10.88
C ARG A 281 -7.69 -1.59 9.53
N MET A 282 -8.28 -1.04 8.48
CA MET A 282 -7.99 -1.36 7.08
C MET A 282 -7.84 -0.08 6.27
N TRP A 283 -7.08 -0.18 5.19
CA TRP A 283 -6.86 0.91 4.24
C TRP A 283 -7.37 0.50 2.86
N HIS A 284 -8.42 1.20 2.42
CA HIS A 284 -9.07 0.99 1.13
C HIS A 284 -9.08 2.31 0.38
N TYR A 285 -8.75 2.26 -0.90
CA TYR A 285 -8.76 3.45 -1.73
C TYR A 285 -10.14 3.68 -2.32
N THR A 286 -10.51 4.94 -2.49
CA THR A 286 -11.82 5.34 -3.01
C THR A 286 -11.78 5.67 -4.50
N GLU A 287 -10.59 5.79 -5.09
CA GLU A 287 -10.40 6.05 -6.52
C GLU A 287 -10.08 4.76 -7.31
N GLY A 288 -10.75 3.65 -7.00
CA GLY A 288 -10.56 2.36 -7.65
C GLY A 288 -11.23 2.25 -9.02
N LEU A 289 -10.56 1.61 -9.96
CA LEU A 289 -11.03 1.25 -11.29
C LEU A 289 -10.99 -0.26 -11.46
N HIS A 290 -11.93 -0.80 -12.23
CA HIS A 290 -11.79 -2.12 -12.81
C HIS A 290 -10.70 -2.08 -13.86
N ASN A 291 -9.72 -2.97 -13.73
CA ASN A 291 -8.70 -3.10 -14.76
C ASN A 291 -9.33 -3.67 -16.04
N TRP A 292 -9.08 -2.99 -17.17
CA TRP A 292 -9.56 -3.43 -18.47
C TRP A 292 -8.79 -4.66 -18.99
N ASP A 293 -7.56 -4.85 -18.48
CA ASP A 293 -6.68 -6.00 -18.76
C ASP A 293 -6.24 -6.64 -17.42
N PRO A 294 -7.13 -7.40 -16.76
CA PRO A 294 -6.91 -7.89 -15.41
C PRO A 294 -5.87 -9.03 -15.37
N ILE A 295 -5.03 -9.04 -14.33
CA ILE A 295 -4.00 -10.08 -14.09
C ILE A 295 -4.55 -11.15 -13.14
N TRP A 296 -5.39 -10.74 -12.18
CA TRP A 296 -6.12 -11.60 -11.26
C TRP A 296 -7.63 -11.29 -11.30
N PRO A 297 -8.49 -12.18 -10.77
CA PRO A 297 -9.93 -11.93 -10.71
C PRO A 297 -10.25 -10.62 -10.00
N ASP A 298 -11.17 -9.84 -10.59
CA ASP A 298 -11.58 -8.52 -10.10
C ASP A 298 -10.42 -7.53 -9.88
N HIS A 299 -9.33 -7.65 -10.65
CA HIS A 299 -8.16 -6.78 -10.54
C HIS A 299 -8.56 -5.30 -10.60
N GLY A 300 -8.32 -4.61 -9.49
CA GLY A 300 -8.54 -3.18 -9.33
C GLY A 300 -7.25 -2.37 -9.45
N ILE A 301 -7.33 -1.22 -10.11
CA ILE A 301 -6.24 -0.23 -10.18
C ILE A 301 -6.70 1.06 -9.52
N ARG A 302 -5.87 1.66 -8.66
CA ARG A 302 -6.15 2.96 -8.07
C ARG A 302 -5.68 4.08 -9.01
N ILE A 303 -6.53 5.06 -9.25
CA ILE A 303 -6.11 6.37 -9.76
C ILE A 303 -5.37 7.09 -8.62
N ILE A 304 -4.16 7.55 -8.89
CA ILE A 304 -3.56 8.64 -8.11
C ILE A 304 -4.01 9.91 -8.84
N PRO A 305 -4.90 10.73 -8.28
CA PRO A 305 -5.40 11.91 -8.96
C PRO A 305 -4.57 13.15 -8.62
N GLY A 306 -4.79 14.23 -9.37
CA GLY A 306 -4.54 15.59 -8.91
C GLY A 306 -5.84 16.22 -8.41
N PRO A 307 -5.78 17.39 -7.77
CA PRO A 307 -6.93 17.95 -7.04
C PRO A 307 -8.04 18.50 -7.95
N SER A 308 -7.90 18.47 -9.27
CA SER A 308 -8.74 19.26 -10.17
C SER A 308 -10.08 18.63 -10.53
N SER A 309 -10.25 17.31 -10.49
CA SER A 309 -11.53 16.65 -10.82
C SER A 309 -12.64 17.08 -9.85
N LEU A 310 -13.83 17.38 -10.34
CA LEU A 310 -14.99 17.53 -9.48
C LEU A 310 -15.38 16.14 -8.95
N TRP A 311 -15.52 16.00 -7.64
CA TRP A 311 -15.89 14.73 -7.01
C TRP A 311 -17.33 14.79 -6.53
N LEU A 312 -18.17 13.92 -7.07
CA LEU A 312 -19.56 13.76 -6.69
C LEU A 312 -19.79 12.42 -6.00
N ASP A 313 -20.69 12.38 -5.02
CA ASP A 313 -21.19 11.13 -4.46
C ASP A 313 -22.10 10.40 -5.47
N ALA A 314 -22.56 9.20 -5.11
CA ALA A 314 -23.45 8.43 -5.98
C ALA A 314 -24.74 9.17 -6.39
N ALA A 315 -25.20 10.14 -5.58
CA ALA A 315 -26.41 10.94 -5.82
C ALA A 315 -26.15 12.25 -6.58
N GLY A 316 -24.92 12.53 -6.98
CA GLY A 316 -24.55 13.74 -7.71
C GLY A 316 -24.30 14.95 -6.82
N ASN A 317 -24.23 14.79 -5.50
CA ASN A 317 -23.81 15.87 -4.60
C ASN A 317 -22.30 15.97 -4.61
N ARG A 318 -21.77 17.19 -4.70
CA ARG A 318 -20.33 17.42 -4.52
C ARG A 318 -19.91 16.98 -3.12
N LEU A 319 -18.82 16.24 -3.03
CA LEU A 319 -18.24 15.86 -1.75
C LEU A 319 -17.90 17.14 -0.94
N PRO A 320 -18.18 17.15 0.38
CA PRO A 320 -17.99 18.34 1.18
C PRO A 320 -16.50 18.70 1.29
N PRO A 321 -16.15 19.99 1.45
CA PRO A 321 -14.82 20.37 1.89
C PRO A 321 -14.48 19.57 3.16
N PHE A 322 -13.40 18.81 3.20
CA PHE A 322 -12.14 18.83 2.41
C PHE A 322 -11.90 17.54 1.62
N LEU A 323 -12.97 16.84 1.24
CA LEU A 323 -12.92 15.53 0.58
C LEU A 323 -12.72 15.72 -0.93
N TYR A 324 -11.52 16.16 -1.30
CA TYR A 324 -11.10 16.39 -2.67
C TYR A 324 -10.20 15.26 -3.17
N PRO A 325 -10.04 15.11 -4.51
CA PRO A 325 -9.19 14.08 -5.07
C PRO A 325 -7.75 14.15 -4.51
N GLY A 326 -7.24 13.04 -3.99
CA GLY A 326 -5.88 12.96 -3.44
C GLY A 326 -5.67 13.75 -2.14
N CYS A 327 -6.72 13.91 -1.32
CA CYS A 327 -6.65 14.49 0.02
C CYS A 327 -6.68 13.41 1.11
N ASP A 328 -7.83 13.17 1.74
CA ASP A 328 -7.98 12.25 2.87
C ASP A 328 -8.81 11.03 2.44
N THR A 329 -8.12 9.93 2.13
CA THR A 329 -8.75 8.69 1.65
C THR A 329 -9.71 8.10 2.67
N LEU A 330 -9.35 8.09 3.97
CA LEU A 330 -10.18 7.45 4.98
C LEU A 330 -11.44 8.26 5.29
N ALA A 331 -11.32 9.58 5.38
CA ALA A 331 -12.49 10.45 5.54
C ALA A 331 -13.40 10.37 4.31
N THR A 332 -12.82 10.27 3.11
CA THR A 332 -13.59 10.09 1.87
C THR A 332 -14.31 8.74 1.85
N LEU A 333 -13.63 7.66 2.25
CA LEU A 333 -14.23 6.33 2.34
C LEU A 333 -15.42 6.32 3.30
N LYS A 334 -15.25 6.93 4.48
CA LYS A 334 -16.31 7.09 5.47
C LYS A 334 -17.50 7.88 4.91
N HIS A 335 -17.24 8.97 4.18
CA HIS A 335 -18.30 9.77 3.59
C HIS A 335 -19.09 8.98 2.54
N ILE A 336 -18.40 8.33 1.59
CA ILE A 336 -19.03 7.50 0.55
C ILE A 336 -19.89 6.42 1.20
N CYS A 337 -19.34 5.65 2.13
CA CYS A 337 -20.07 4.56 2.79
C CYS A 337 -21.27 5.09 3.62
N ALA A 338 -21.17 6.28 4.22
CA ALA A 338 -22.27 6.91 4.95
C ALA A 338 -23.46 7.31 4.05
N THR A 339 -23.25 7.50 2.75
CA THR A 339 -24.34 7.74 1.79
C THR A 339 -25.21 6.50 1.54
N GLY A 340 -24.75 5.31 1.97
CA GLY A 340 -25.39 4.03 1.68
C GLY A 340 -25.00 3.44 0.33
N TYR A 341 -24.08 4.06 -0.39
CA TYR A 341 -23.50 3.57 -1.65
C TYR A 341 -22.01 3.26 -1.50
N ASP A 342 -21.45 2.55 -2.47
CA ASP A 342 -20.07 2.06 -2.48
C ASP A 342 -19.28 2.50 -3.73
N TYR A 343 -19.77 3.55 -4.39
CA TYR A 343 -19.13 4.18 -5.54
C TYR A 343 -19.34 5.70 -5.53
N SER A 344 -18.57 6.40 -6.35
CA SER A 344 -18.64 7.85 -6.52
C SER A 344 -18.22 8.25 -7.94
N TRP A 345 -18.22 9.53 -8.27
CA TRP A 345 -17.92 10.02 -9.61
C TRP A 345 -16.83 11.08 -9.60
N PHE A 346 -15.81 10.90 -10.43
CA PHE A 346 -15.06 12.06 -10.93
C PHE A 346 -15.74 12.61 -12.18
N VAL A 347 -15.86 13.93 -12.25
CA VAL A 347 -16.21 14.69 -13.45
C VAL A 347 -15.05 15.63 -13.78
N LEU A 348 -14.51 15.48 -14.98
CA LEU A 348 -13.31 16.17 -15.43
C LEU A 348 -13.30 16.32 -16.96
N ASN A 349 -12.16 16.72 -17.52
CA ASN A 349 -11.96 16.83 -18.97
C ASN A 349 -10.59 16.28 -19.38
N LYS A 350 -10.35 16.24 -20.69
CA LYS A 350 -9.11 15.73 -21.29
C LYS A 350 -7.85 16.41 -20.72
N SER A 351 -7.89 17.73 -20.50
CA SER A 351 -6.74 18.47 -19.97
C SER A 351 -6.37 18.07 -18.54
N ILE A 352 -7.37 17.77 -17.70
CA ILE A 352 -7.16 17.27 -16.34
C ILE A 352 -6.62 15.85 -16.39
N ILE A 353 -7.30 14.91 -17.05
CA ILE A 353 -6.92 13.49 -17.02
C ILE A 353 -5.50 13.27 -17.57
N ALA A 354 -5.15 13.98 -18.65
CA ALA A 354 -3.87 13.83 -19.32
C ALA A 354 -2.69 14.21 -18.41
N LYS A 355 -2.87 15.19 -17.54
CA LYS A 355 -1.81 15.71 -16.66
C LYS A 355 -1.88 15.15 -15.24
N GLU A 356 -3.08 14.93 -14.72
CA GLU A 356 -3.32 14.66 -13.31
C GLU A 356 -3.61 13.20 -12.98
N PHE A 357 -3.88 12.32 -13.95
CA PHE A 357 -4.05 10.90 -13.65
C PHE A 357 -2.72 10.16 -13.73
N ALA A 358 -2.44 9.40 -12.68
CA ALA A 358 -1.43 8.35 -12.67
C ALA A 358 -2.09 7.08 -12.13
N LEU A 359 -1.54 5.91 -12.44
CA LEU A 359 -2.07 4.62 -12.00
C LEU A 359 -1.09 3.97 -11.02
N SER A 360 -1.58 3.33 -9.96
CA SER A 360 -0.75 2.85 -8.85
C SER A 360 0.05 1.56 -9.10
N GLY A 361 -0.24 0.83 -10.17
CA GLY A 361 0.44 -0.43 -10.52
C GLY A 361 1.77 -0.18 -11.21
N SER A 362 2.83 -0.94 -10.88
CA SER A 362 4.12 -0.86 -11.58
C SER A 362 3.97 -1.20 -13.07
N GLU A 363 3.12 -2.16 -13.39
CA GLU A 363 2.75 -2.54 -14.75
C GLU A 363 2.08 -1.41 -15.55
N GLN A 364 1.47 -0.44 -14.87
CA GLN A 364 0.84 0.74 -15.47
C GLN A 364 1.80 1.93 -15.64
N ASN A 365 3.08 1.79 -15.28
CA ASN A 365 4.08 2.85 -15.39
C ASN A 365 5.34 2.37 -16.13
N PRO A 366 5.23 1.91 -17.38
CA PRO A 366 6.35 1.34 -18.12
C PRO A 366 7.52 2.33 -18.32
N ASP A 367 7.25 3.63 -18.29
CA ASP A 367 8.26 4.69 -18.31
C ASP A 367 9.18 4.64 -17.07
N VAL A 368 8.60 4.58 -15.88
CA VAL A 368 9.37 4.57 -14.62
C VAL A 368 9.87 3.16 -14.29
N THR A 369 9.04 2.14 -14.47
CA THR A 369 9.37 0.74 -14.20
C THR A 369 10.43 0.23 -15.17
N GLY A 370 10.29 0.55 -16.46
CA GLY A 370 11.27 0.23 -17.50
C GLY A 370 12.49 1.16 -17.50
N LYS A 371 12.57 2.14 -16.58
CA LYS A 371 13.68 3.10 -16.46
C LYS A 371 13.93 3.89 -17.76
N SER A 372 12.87 4.27 -18.46
CA SER A 372 12.91 4.99 -19.73
C SER A 372 12.83 6.50 -19.53
N ILE A 373 13.97 7.18 -19.70
CA ILE A 373 14.05 8.65 -19.67
C ILE A 373 13.21 9.27 -20.79
N TRP A 374 13.22 8.65 -21.98
CA TRP A 374 12.45 9.14 -23.12
C TRP A 374 10.93 9.02 -22.89
N GLY A 375 10.48 7.91 -22.29
CA GLY A 375 9.08 7.74 -21.89
C GLY A 375 8.63 8.80 -20.88
N LEU A 376 9.49 9.13 -19.91
CA LEU A 376 9.22 10.20 -18.93
C LEU A 376 9.08 11.58 -19.60
N LEU A 377 9.94 11.89 -20.58
CA LEU A 377 9.84 13.15 -21.33
C LEU A 377 8.55 13.23 -22.15
N GLN A 378 8.15 12.14 -22.82
CA GLN A 378 6.88 12.08 -23.54
C GLN A 378 5.68 12.32 -22.62
N ARG A 379 5.71 11.78 -21.40
CA ARG A 379 4.67 12.01 -20.38
C ARG A 379 4.56 13.49 -19.99
N ILE A 380 5.67 14.22 -19.92
CA ILE A 380 5.68 15.64 -19.53
C ILE A 380 5.17 16.54 -20.66
N PHE A 381 5.51 16.23 -21.91
CA PHE A 381 5.19 17.07 -23.07
C PHE A 381 3.94 16.64 -23.85
N GLY A 382 3.40 15.44 -23.58
CA GLY A 382 2.21 14.92 -24.24
C GLY A 382 0.91 15.55 -23.73
N SER A 383 -0.01 15.85 -24.65
CA SER A 383 -1.35 16.39 -24.33
C SER A 383 -2.45 15.33 -24.18
N ASN A 384 -2.13 14.06 -24.46
CA ASN A 384 -3.10 12.95 -24.44
C ASN A 384 -2.97 12.04 -23.20
N GLY A 385 -2.10 12.37 -22.25
CA GLY A 385 -1.78 11.51 -21.11
C GLY A 385 -0.93 10.31 -21.49
N THR A 386 -0.64 9.45 -20.51
CA THR A 386 0.17 8.24 -20.72
C THR A 386 -0.61 7.20 -21.53
N VAL A 387 0.09 6.28 -22.22
CA VAL A 387 -0.54 5.19 -22.97
C VAL A 387 -1.50 4.35 -22.10
N PRO A 388 -1.14 3.97 -20.85
CA PRO A 388 -2.07 3.31 -19.94
C PRO A 388 -3.37 4.08 -19.72
N ILE A 389 -3.30 5.40 -19.46
CA ILE A 389 -4.50 6.23 -19.28
C ILE A 389 -5.35 6.25 -20.56
N GLN A 390 -4.74 6.36 -21.73
CA GLN A 390 -5.46 6.32 -23.00
C GLN A 390 -6.17 4.96 -23.21
N ASN A 391 -5.53 3.85 -22.81
CA ASN A 391 -6.15 2.52 -22.88
C ASN A 391 -7.33 2.39 -21.92
N PHE A 392 -7.22 2.91 -20.69
CA PHE A 392 -8.35 2.95 -19.75
C PHE A 392 -9.51 3.80 -20.28
N MET A 393 -9.21 4.96 -20.88
CA MET A 393 -10.24 5.79 -21.52
C MET A 393 -10.95 5.07 -22.67
N LYS A 394 -10.23 4.21 -23.41
CA LYS A 394 -10.75 3.51 -24.58
C LYS A 394 -11.49 2.21 -24.25
N HIS A 395 -11.03 1.47 -23.23
CA HIS A 395 -11.46 0.10 -22.95
C HIS A 395 -12.08 -0.07 -21.56
N GLY A 396 -11.85 0.87 -20.64
CA GLY A 396 -12.30 0.80 -19.27
C GLY A 396 -13.81 1.04 -19.18
N LYS A 397 -14.53 0.07 -18.60
CA LYS A 397 -15.98 0.15 -18.41
C LYS A 397 -16.44 1.28 -17.48
N ASP A 398 -15.54 1.77 -16.61
CA ASP A 398 -15.83 2.83 -15.64
C ASP A 398 -15.77 4.23 -16.26
N PHE A 399 -15.32 4.37 -17.51
CA PHE A 399 -15.14 5.66 -18.20
C PHE A 399 -16.32 5.99 -19.10
N ILE A 400 -16.79 7.23 -19.02
CA ILE A 400 -17.76 7.85 -19.93
C ILE A 400 -17.09 9.09 -20.51
N ILE A 401 -17.07 9.24 -21.83
CA ILE A 401 -16.38 10.32 -22.52
C ILE A 401 -17.33 10.89 -23.56
N GLU A 402 -17.69 12.16 -23.39
CA GLU A 402 -18.70 12.83 -24.22
C GLU A 402 -18.33 14.30 -24.46
N ASP A 403 -18.88 14.90 -25.51
CA ASP A 403 -18.56 16.29 -25.89
C ASP A 403 -19.37 17.33 -25.10
N ASN A 404 -20.45 16.93 -24.44
CA ASN A 404 -21.34 17.80 -23.66
C ASN A 404 -21.84 17.12 -22.38
N LEU A 405 -22.41 17.91 -21.46
CA LEU A 405 -22.78 17.46 -20.13
C LEU A 405 -24.05 16.59 -20.14
N GLU A 406 -24.97 16.87 -21.05
CA GLU A 406 -26.22 16.16 -21.22
C GLU A 406 -25.96 14.68 -21.57
N ASP A 407 -25.14 14.45 -22.59
CA ASP A 407 -24.74 13.10 -23.02
C ASP A 407 -23.88 12.41 -21.94
N LEU A 408 -22.98 13.15 -21.27
CA LEU A 408 -22.20 12.63 -20.15
C LEU A 408 -23.12 12.11 -19.03
N LEU A 409 -24.18 12.84 -18.71
CA LEU A 409 -25.17 12.43 -17.70
C LEU A 409 -26.01 11.23 -18.14
N VAL A 410 -26.28 11.04 -19.44
CA VAL A 410 -26.90 9.82 -19.94
C VAL A 410 -26.01 8.61 -19.62
N GLY A 411 -24.71 8.71 -19.91
CA GLY A 411 -23.74 7.66 -19.60
C GLY A 411 -23.60 7.38 -18.11
N ILE A 412 -23.50 8.44 -17.28
CA ILE A 412 -23.45 8.32 -15.81
C ILE A 412 -24.68 7.59 -15.28
N ASN A 413 -25.88 8.00 -15.72
CA ASN A 413 -27.12 7.42 -15.23
C ASN A 413 -27.29 5.95 -15.64
N ARG A 414 -26.82 5.57 -16.84
CA ARG A 414 -26.78 4.17 -17.25
C ARG A 414 -25.94 3.31 -16.29
N LEU A 415 -24.71 3.75 -15.98
CA LEU A 415 -23.84 3.02 -15.05
C LEU A 415 -24.33 3.08 -13.59
N ALA A 416 -25.01 4.14 -13.18
CA ALA A 416 -25.66 4.22 -11.87
C ALA A 416 -26.80 3.19 -11.75
N GLU A 417 -27.62 3.03 -12.79
CA GLU A 417 -28.71 2.06 -12.84
C GLU A 417 -28.20 0.61 -12.72
N GLU A 418 -27.07 0.28 -13.35
CA GLU A 418 -26.40 -1.04 -13.21
C GLU A 418 -26.03 -1.35 -11.74
N ARG A 419 -25.78 -0.32 -10.93
CA ARG A 419 -25.48 -0.39 -9.50
C ARG A 419 -26.70 -0.21 -8.59
N LYS A 420 -27.92 -0.17 -9.16
CA LYS A 420 -29.16 0.19 -8.45
C LYS A 420 -29.04 1.53 -7.70
N GLY A 421 -28.26 2.43 -8.28
CA GLY A 421 -27.99 3.75 -7.76
C GLY A 421 -29.07 4.78 -8.11
N PRO A 422 -28.98 5.97 -7.51
CA PRO A 422 -29.88 7.06 -7.82
C PRO A 422 -29.55 7.66 -9.19
N ARG A 423 -30.56 8.23 -9.83
CA ARG A 423 -30.40 8.97 -11.08
C ARG A 423 -29.94 10.39 -10.78
N LEU A 424 -28.81 10.82 -11.33
CA LEU A 424 -28.28 12.16 -11.20
C LEU A 424 -29.10 13.16 -12.04
N ASN A 425 -29.39 14.31 -11.44
CA ASN A 425 -30.14 15.40 -12.06
C ASN A 425 -29.19 16.36 -12.80
N LEU A 426 -29.50 16.66 -14.07
CA LEU A 426 -28.69 17.52 -14.92
C LEU A 426 -28.50 18.93 -14.34
N ASP A 427 -29.59 19.59 -13.92
CA ASP A 427 -29.55 20.97 -13.42
C ASP A 427 -28.72 21.07 -12.14
N GLN A 428 -28.83 20.07 -11.26
CA GLN A 428 -28.03 19.97 -10.05
C GLN A 428 -26.53 19.86 -10.37
N VAL A 429 -26.14 18.88 -11.20
CA VAL A 429 -24.72 18.67 -11.54
C VAL A 429 -24.15 19.87 -12.31
N LYS A 430 -24.91 20.42 -13.25
CA LYS A 430 -24.53 21.61 -14.01
C LYS A 430 -24.28 22.80 -13.09
N LYS A 431 -25.18 23.04 -12.13
CA LYS A 431 -25.02 24.11 -11.15
C LYS A 431 -23.74 23.96 -10.32
N GLU A 432 -23.42 22.75 -9.87
CA GLU A 432 -22.17 22.50 -9.12
C GLU A 432 -20.92 22.78 -9.97
N ILE A 433 -20.93 22.36 -11.24
CA ILE A 433 -19.82 22.63 -12.18
C ILE A 433 -19.69 24.14 -12.41
N GLU A 434 -20.77 24.85 -12.71
CA GLU A 434 -20.77 26.29 -12.98
C GLU A 434 -20.31 27.11 -11.76
N LEU A 435 -20.73 26.73 -10.55
CA LEU A 435 -20.28 27.36 -9.31
C LEU A 435 -18.77 27.20 -9.10
N ARG A 436 -18.22 26.01 -9.35
CA ARG A 436 -16.77 25.76 -9.29
C ARG A 436 -16.04 26.53 -10.39
N ASP A 437 -16.54 26.51 -11.63
CA ASP A 437 -15.92 27.15 -12.79
C ASP A 437 -15.88 28.67 -12.67
N ALA A 438 -16.88 29.29 -12.04
CA ALA A 438 -16.87 30.72 -11.71
C ALA A 438 -15.70 31.11 -10.78
N GLN A 439 -15.13 30.14 -10.06
CA GLN A 439 -14.06 30.36 -9.09
C GLN A 439 -12.65 30.21 -9.69
N THR A 440 -12.50 29.73 -10.93
CA THR A 440 -11.18 29.50 -11.55
C THR A 440 -10.59 30.74 -12.24
N ALA A 441 -11.38 31.78 -12.46
CA ALA A 441 -10.94 32.98 -13.18
C ALA A 441 -9.99 33.87 -12.37
N ASN A 442 -10.05 33.80 -11.03
CA ASN A 442 -9.24 34.60 -10.13
C ASN A 442 -8.22 33.74 -9.37
N LYS A 443 -7.06 34.32 -9.06
CA LYS A 443 -6.05 33.65 -8.22
C LYS A 443 -6.49 33.56 -6.75
N TYR A 444 -7.28 34.53 -6.30
CA TYR A 444 -7.99 34.46 -5.03
C TYR A 444 -9.39 33.89 -5.27
N THR A 445 -9.86 33.03 -4.37
CA THR A 445 -11.14 32.33 -4.48
C THR A 445 -11.59 31.94 -3.07
N LYS A 446 -12.91 31.69 -2.90
CA LYS A 446 -13.47 31.12 -1.68
C LYS A 446 -13.84 29.63 -1.82
N ASP A 447 -13.70 29.05 -3.01
CA ASP A 447 -13.92 27.62 -3.21
C ASP A 447 -12.70 26.84 -2.71
N PRO A 448 -12.83 25.99 -1.68
CA PRO A 448 -11.65 25.40 -1.07
C PRO A 448 -10.94 24.38 -1.98
N GLN A 449 -11.63 23.79 -2.97
CA GLN A 449 -10.97 22.95 -3.97
C GLN A 449 -10.09 23.80 -4.88
N VAL A 450 -10.60 24.93 -5.37
CA VAL A 450 -9.81 25.82 -6.23
C VAL A 450 -8.65 26.44 -5.45
N MET A 451 -8.83 26.74 -4.15
CA MET A 451 -7.73 27.12 -3.25
C MET A 451 -6.67 26.02 -3.17
N LEU A 452 -7.08 24.74 -3.02
CA LEU A 452 -6.17 23.60 -3.01
C LEU A 452 -5.39 23.46 -4.32
N ILE A 453 -6.06 23.57 -5.48
CA ILE A 453 -5.39 23.51 -6.80
C ILE A 453 -4.33 24.61 -6.89
N ASN A 454 -4.67 25.84 -6.51
CA ASN A 454 -3.72 26.96 -6.49
C ASN A 454 -2.55 26.70 -5.53
N ASN A 455 -2.81 26.19 -4.32
CA ASN A 455 -1.79 25.88 -3.34
C ASN A 455 -0.84 24.76 -3.81
N ALA A 456 -1.38 23.68 -4.38
CA ALA A 456 -0.59 22.57 -4.90
C ALA A 456 0.41 23.03 -5.98
N ARG A 457 0.04 24.04 -6.76
CA ARG A 457 0.89 24.65 -7.79
C ARG A 457 1.99 25.56 -7.24
N ASN A 458 2.03 25.84 -5.93
CA ASN A 458 3.17 26.52 -5.30
C ASN A 458 4.39 25.60 -5.21
N TYR A 459 4.17 24.27 -5.18
CA TYR A 459 5.24 23.31 -5.34
C TYR A 459 5.59 23.17 -6.83
N TRP A 460 6.78 23.63 -7.21
CA TRP A 460 7.17 23.75 -8.62
C TRP A 460 7.16 22.43 -9.41
N PRO A 461 7.52 21.25 -8.83
CA PRO A 461 7.42 19.98 -9.54
C PRO A 461 5.96 19.61 -9.82
N ASP A 462 5.05 19.83 -8.88
CA ASP A 462 3.62 19.60 -9.07
C ASP A 462 3.05 20.52 -10.15
N LYS A 463 3.40 21.81 -10.11
CA LYS A 463 2.99 22.79 -11.13
C LYS A 463 3.38 22.36 -12.55
N LEU A 464 4.58 21.80 -12.69
CA LEU A 464 5.13 21.36 -13.97
C LEU A 464 4.50 20.04 -14.42
N MET A 465 4.50 19.03 -13.56
CA MET A 465 4.28 17.63 -13.95
C MET A 465 2.93 17.04 -13.52
N ARG A 466 2.27 17.60 -12.49
CA ARG A 466 1.20 16.89 -11.77
C ARG A 466 -0.13 17.61 -11.68
N VAL A 467 -0.14 18.94 -11.65
CA VAL A 467 -1.34 19.75 -11.42
C VAL A 467 -1.57 20.69 -12.60
N VAL A 468 -2.73 20.59 -13.23
CA VAL A 468 -3.12 21.43 -14.37
C VAL A 468 -3.33 22.88 -13.91
N LYS A 469 -3.28 23.83 -14.84
CA LYS A 469 -3.68 25.21 -14.53
C LYS A 469 -5.20 25.22 -14.31
N PRO A 470 -5.72 25.89 -13.26
CA PRO A 470 -7.17 26.03 -13.09
C PRO A 470 -7.83 26.57 -14.36
N HIS A 471 -8.89 25.91 -14.78
CA HIS A 471 -9.72 26.26 -15.92
C HIS A 471 -11.14 25.72 -15.70
N LYS A 472 -12.08 26.19 -16.50
CA LYS A 472 -13.48 25.77 -16.44
C LYS A 472 -13.61 24.35 -16.99
N LEU A 473 -14.36 23.48 -16.31
CA LEU A 473 -14.63 22.12 -16.76
C LEU A 473 -15.39 22.13 -18.09
N LEU A 474 -16.37 23.03 -18.23
CA LEU A 474 -17.23 23.12 -19.43
C LEU A 474 -16.59 23.90 -20.60
N ASP A 475 -15.31 24.28 -20.53
CA ASP A 475 -14.63 24.93 -21.64
C ASP A 475 -14.28 23.89 -22.73
N PRO A 476 -14.86 24.00 -23.95
CA PRO A 476 -14.62 23.03 -25.02
C PRO A 476 -13.15 22.92 -25.43
N ALA A 477 -12.33 23.97 -25.21
CA ALA A 477 -10.90 23.93 -25.50
C ALA A 477 -10.13 22.90 -24.67
N HIS A 478 -10.73 22.45 -23.55
CA HIS A 478 -10.16 21.46 -22.65
C HIS A 478 -10.80 20.06 -22.79
N GLY A 479 -11.80 19.91 -23.67
CA GLY A 479 -12.60 18.71 -23.85
C GLY A 479 -11.88 17.53 -24.56
N PRO A 480 -12.57 16.38 -24.70
CA PRO A 480 -13.95 16.11 -24.26
C PRO A 480 -14.14 16.10 -22.74
N LEU A 481 -15.40 16.11 -22.29
CA LEU A 481 -15.76 15.86 -20.90
C LEU A 481 -15.64 14.37 -20.60
N ILE A 482 -15.30 14.08 -19.35
CA ILE A 482 -15.04 12.72 -18.88
C ILE A 482 -15.72 12.55 -17.53
N ALA A 483 -16.41 11.44 -17.35
CA ALA A 483 -16.84 10.96 -16.05
C ALA A 483 -16.24 9.59 -15.78
N VAL A 484 -15.88 9.34 -14.53
CA VAL A 484 -15.27 8.08 -14.09
C VAL A 484 -16.02 7.57 -12.88
N GLN A 485 -16.60 6.37 -12.99
CA GLN A 485 -17.19 5.66 -11.85
C GLN A 485 -16.07 5.11 -10.97
N LEU A 486 -15.93 5.64 -9.77
CA LEU A 486 -14.91 5.22 -8.82
C LEU A 486 -15.45 4.16 -7.87
N ASN A 487 -14.67 3.12 -7.66
CA ASN A 487 -14.99 1.96 -6.83
C ASN A 487 -14.12 1.94 -5.57
N ILE A 488 -14.61 1.30 -4.51
CA ILE A 488 -13.78 1.01 -3.34
C ILE A 488 -12.81 -0.12 -3.70
N ALA A 489 -11.51 0.17 -3.60
CA ALA A 489 -10.44 -0.79 -3.89
C ALA A 489 -9.88 -1.40 -2.60
N THR A 490 -9.98 -2.73 -2.46
CA THR A 490 -9.32 -3.41 -1.34
C THR A 490 -7.81 -3.34 -1.49
N ARG A 491 -7.10 -3.10 -0.39
CA ARG A 491 -5.64 -2.94 -0.44
C ARG A 491 -4.95 -3.52 0.77
N LYS A 492 -5.13 -2.93 1.96
CA LYS A 492 -4.29 -3.25 3.13
C LYS A 492 -5.09 -3.54 4.39
N SER A 493 -4.62 -4.50 5.17
CA SER A 493 -4.87 -4.51 6.63
C SER A 493 -3.83 -3.64 7.33
N LEU A 494 -4.28 -2.73 8.18
CA LEU A 494 -3.40 -1.93 9.06
C LEU A 494 -3.18 -2.62 10.40
N GLY A 495 -4.17 -3.40 10.87
CA GLY A 495 -4.02 -4.31 12.02
C GLY A 495 -3.27 -5.59 11.69
N GLY A 496 -2.95 -6.38 12.71
CA GLY A 496 -2.29 -7.68 12.53
C GLY A 496 -1.73 -8.28 13.82
N LEU A 497 -0.75 -9.17 13.67
CA LEU A 497 -0.01 -9.77 14.78
C LEU A 497 0.72 -8.69 15.57
N GLU A 498 0.48 -8.65 16.89
CA GLU A 498 1.17 -7.71 17.78
C GLU A 498 2.63 -8.15 17.94
N THR A 499 3.57 -7.20 17.79
CA THR A 499 4.99 -7.46 17.98
C THR A 499 5.66 -6.39 18.83
N ASP A 500 6.64 -6.76 19.64
CA ASP A 500 7.53 -5.78 20.26
C ASP A 500 8.51 -5.16 19.24
N LEU A 501 9.40 -4.28 19.68
CA LEU A 501 10.41 -3.60 18.83
C LEU A 501 11.53 -4.52 18.31
N GLU A 502 11.57 -5.78 18.74
CA GLU A 502 12.46 -6.82 18.20
C GLU A 502 11.71 -7.73 17.21
N SER A 503 10.50 -7.34 16.81
CA SER A 503 9.58 -8.11 15.96
C SER A 503 9.16 -9.46 16.56
N ASN A 504 9.38 -9.70 17.86
CA ASN A 504 8.90 -10.90 18.52
C ASN A 504 7.38 -10.79 18.67
N VAL A 505 6.67 -11.85 18.32
CA VAL A 505 5.21 -11.90 18.42
C VAL A 505 4.79 -11.93 19.88
N MET A 506 3.80 -11.11 20.25
CA MET A 506 3.29 -11.07 21.61
C MET A 506 2.19 -12.11 21.82
N ARG A 507 2.07 -12.63 23.04
CA ARG A 507 0.94 -13.43 23.50
C ARG A 507 -0.13 -12.54 24.12
N PRO A 508 -1.39 -12.99 24.25
CA PRO A 508 -2.47 -12.19 24.83
C PRO A 508 -2.22 -11.70 26.27
N ASN A 509 -1.34 -12.37 27.01
CA ASN A 509 -0.92 -11.98 28.36
C ASN A 509 0.22 -10.93 28.39
N GLY A 510 0.66 -10.43 27.23
CA GLY A 510 1.75 -9.45 27.10
C GLY A 510 3.16 -10.04 27.13
N SER A 511 3.31 -11.36 27.28
CA SER A 511 4.62 -12.02 27.17
C SER A 511 5.03 -12.26 25.72
N ARG A 512 6.33 -12.33 25.46
CA ARG A 512 6.88 -12.75 24.16
C ARG A 512 6.46 -14.18 23.84
N PHE A 513 6.18 -14.45 22.57
CA PHE A 513 6.04 -15.79 22.02
C PHE A 513 7.45 -16.27 21.62
N PRO A 514 8.05 -17.21 22.38
CA PRO A 514 9.44 -17.58 22.13
C PRO A 514 9.61 -18.13 20.72
N ASN A 515 10.63 -17.64 20.02
CA ASN A 515 11.02 -18.04 18.67
C ASN A 515 9.97 -17.79 17.55
N LEU A 516 8.89 -17.07 17.83
CA LEU A 516 7.93 -16.63 16.82
C LEU A 516 8.09 -15.12 16.58
N TYR A 517 8.27 -14.76 15.31
CA TYR A 517 8.46 -13.39 14.86
C TYR A 517 7.48 -13.08 13.73
N ALA A 518 7.17 -11.81 13.52
CA ALA A 518 6.36 -11.36 12.41
C ALA A 518 6.83 -10.01 11.86
N ALA A 519 6.74 -9.81 10.55
CA ALA A 519 7.12 -8.57 9.89
C ALA A 519 6.30 -8.27 8.63
N GLY A 520 6.21 -7.00 8.27
CA GLY A 520 5.39 -6.52 7.16
C GLY A 520 3.90 -6.49 7.51
N GLU A 521 3.05 -6.53 6.48
CA GLU A 521 1.61 -6.29 6.63
C GLU A 521 0.89 -7.28 7.57
N VAL A 522 1.39 -8.52 7.69
CA VAL A 522 0.83 -9.52 8.64
C VAL A 522 0.93 -9.07 10.10
N ALA A 523 1.91 -8.21 10.41
CA ALA A 523 2.12 -7.60 11.72
C ALA A 523 1.62 -6.14 11.76
N GLY A 524 0.74 -5.73 10.85
CA GLY A 524 0.34 -4.32 10.72
C GLY A 524 1.52 -3.40 10.38
N PHE A 525 2.51 -3.91 9.64
CA PHE A 525 3.83 -3.31 9.37
C PHE A 525 4.73 -3.13 10.61
N GLY A 526 4.31 -3.71 11.74
CA GLY A 526 4.94 -3.67 13.06
C GLY A 526 3.88 -3.41 14.14
N GLY A 527 4.06 -3.99 15.33
CA GLY A 527 3.22 -3.73 16.50
C GLY A 527 1.74 -4.14 16.35
N GLY A 528 1.35 -4.72 15.22
CA GLY A 528 -0.04 -4.98 14.86
C GLY A 528 -0.82 -3.70 14.53
N GLY A 529 -0.15 -2.61 14.12
CA GLY A 529 -0.88 -1.36 13.89
C GLY A 529 -0.08 -0.08 13.71
N VAL A 530 1.16 -0.10 13.20
CA VAL A 530 2.05 1.08 13.19
C VAL A 530 1.45 2.37 12.59
N HIS A 531 0.45 2.24 11.73
CA HIS A 531 -0.26 3.36 11.10
C HIS A 531 -1.49 3.84 11.88
N GLY A 532 -1.89 3.19 12.97
CA GLY A 532 -3.17 3.47 13.62
C GLY A 532 -4.34 3.29 12.65
N TYR A 533 -5.24 4.27 12.57
CA TYR A 533 -6.43 4.23 11.71
C TYR A 533 -6.18 4.60 10.25
N ALA A 534 -5.17 5.42 9.96
CA ALA A 534 -4.90 5.96 8.64
C ALA A 534 -3.39 5.99 8.34
N SER A 535 -3.02 5.78 7.09
CA SER A 535 -1.60 5.76 6.70
C SER A 535 -1.19 7.06 6.03
N LEU A 536 0.05 7.48 6.29
CA LEU A 536 0.75 8.37 5.36
C LEU A 536 1.17 7.56 4.14
N GLU A 537 1.13 8.15 2.95
CA GLU A 537 1.52 7.44 1.74
C GLU A 537 3.04 7.21 1.65
N GLY A 538 3.44 6.09 1.04
CA GLY A 538 4.84 5.68 0.91
C GLY A 538 5.41 4.94 2.13
N THR A 539 4.62 4.76 3.18
CA THR A 539 5.08 4.09 4.41
C THR A 539 5.00 2.57 4.32
N PHE A 540 4.12 1.99 3.51
CA PHE A 540 3.91 0.54 3.47
C PHE A 540 5.17 -0.24 3.05
N LEU A 541 5.82 0.14 1.95
CA LEU A 541 7.06 -0.51 1.51
C LEU A 541 8.20 -0.23 2.49
N GLY A 542 8.31 1.01 2.98
CA GLY A 542 9.28 1.37 4.00
C GLY A 542 9.11 0.55 5.28
N GLY A 543 7.88 0.35 5.74
CA GLY A 543 7.53 -0.45 6.91
C GLY A 543 7.82 -1.93 6.69
N CYS A 544 7.62 -2.46 5.47
CA CYS A 544 8.05 -3.80 5.11
C CYS A 544 9.58 -3.97 5.21
N ILE A 545 10.35 -3.00 4.70
CA ILE A 545 11.82 -2.99 4.80
C ILE A 545 12.25 -2.88 6.26
N PHE A 546 11.67 -1.93 7.01
CA PHE A 546 12.05 -1.66 8.38
C PHE A 546 11.78 -2.85 9.30
N SER A 547 10.53 -3.35 9.35
CA SER A 547 10.17 -4.49 10.18
C SER A 547 10.88 -5.78 9.76
N GLY A 548 11.09 -6.01 8.45
CA GLY A 548 11.88 -7.16 7.97
C GLY A 548 13.33 -7.09 8.41
N ARG A 549 13.94 -5.90 8.36
CA ARG A 549 15.31 -5.65 8.83
C ARG A 549 15.44 -5.87 10.33
N VAL A 550 14.50 -5.34 11.11
CA VAL A 550 14.46 -5.51 12.57
C VAL A 550 14.35 -6.98 12.93
N ALA A 551 13.38 -7.71 12.33
CA ALA A 551 13.21 -9.14 12.57
C ALA A 551 14.46 -9.96 12.24
N GLY A 552 15.07 -9.74 11.06
CA GLY A 552 16.28 -10.46 10.66
C GLY A 552 17.45 -10.24 11.62
N ARG A 553 17.63 -9.01 12.12
CA ARG A 553 18.68 -8.69 13.11
C ARG A 553 18.39 -9.26 14.48
N ALA A 554 17.18 -9.11 15.00
CA ALA A 554 16.79 -9.61 16.30
C ALA A 554 16.89 -11.15 16.38
N ILE A 555 16.46 -11.86 15.32
CA ILE A 555 16.62 -13.31 15.23
C ILE A 555 18.11 -13.68 15.25
N ALA A 556 18.94 -12.98 14.49
CA ALA A 556 20.38 -13.23 14.49
C ALA A 556 21.01 -13.02 15.88
N ASP A 557 20.67 -11.93 16.56
CA ASP A 557 21.17 -11.63 17.90
C ASP A 557 20.70 -12.67 18.93
N SER A 558 19.46 -13.14 18.83
CA SER A 558 18.93 -14.22 19.68
C SER A 558 19.68 -15.55 19.49
N ILE A 559 20.11 -15.86 18.26
CA ILE A 559 20.86 -17.09 17.97
C ILE A 559 22.29 -17.01 18.51
N PHE A 560 22.92 -15.83 18.45
CA PHE A 560 24.28 -15.63 18.97
C PHE A 560 24.33 -15.53 20.50
N THR A 561 23.33 -14.92 21.14
CA THR A 561 23.27 -14.83 22.62
C THR A 561 23.01 -16.18 23.29
N GLN A 562 22.37 -17.12 22.58
CA GLN A 562 22.23 -18.50 23.02
C GLN A 562 23.52 -19.34 22.88
N ASP A 563 24.65 -18.76 22.42
CA ASP A 563 25.96 -19.41 22.35
C ASP A 563 26.89 -18.97 23.51
N PRO A 564 27.09 -19.80 24.55
CA PRO A 564 27.95 -19.47 25.67
C PRO A 564 29.42 -19.23 25.30
N LYS A 565 29.86 -19.58 24.07
CA LYS A 565 31.26 -19.43 23.62
C LYS A 565 31.58 -18.08 22.97
N LYS A 566 30.60 -17.18 22.77
CA LYS A 566 30.79 -15.89 22.06
C LYS A 566 30.43 -14.63 22.85
N VAL A 567 30.08 -14.73 24.13
CA VAL A 567 29.87 -13.55 25.01
C VAL A 567 31.17 -12.75 25.23
N ALA A 568 32.34 -13.32 24.91
CA ALA A 568 33.61 -12.60 24.89
C ALA A 568 33.90 -12.14 23.46
N HIS A 569 33.49 -10.92 23.10
CA HIS A 569 34.23 -9.93 22.29
C HIS A 569 33.24 -8.85 21.80
N PRO A 570 33.22 -7.65 22.41
CA PRO A 570 32.45 -6.52 21.90
C PRO A 570 33.18 -5.94 20.66
N LEU A 571 32.41 -5.65 19.61
CA LEU A 571 32.78 -4.71 18.55
C LEU A 571 31.81 -3.53 18.60
#